data_AF-A0A6P4YJW2-F1
#
_entry.id   AF-A0A6P4YJW2-F1
#
_cell.length_a   1.000
_cell.length_b   1.000
_cell.length_c   1.000
_cell.angle_alpha   90.00
_cell.angle_beta   90.00
_cell.angle_gamma   90.00
#
_symmetry.space_group_name_H-M   'P 1'
#
loop_
_entity.id
_entity.type
_entity.pdbx_description
1 polymer ?
#
loop_
_entity_poly.entity_id
_entity_poly.type
_entity_poly.pdbx_seq_one_letter_code
_entity_poly.pdbx_strand_id
1 'polypeptide(L)'
;MAWANRGLEELIPLVNKLQDAFSQVGHRMDLDLPQIAVVGGQSAGKSSVLENFVGRDFLPRGSGIVTRRPLVLQLIHNPKA
;
A
#
# COMPACT_ATOMS: atom_id res chain seq x y z
N MET A 1 4.37 20.54 7.98
CA MET A 1 3.28 20.78 7.01
C MET A 1 2.47 19.50 6.86
N ALA A 2 1.54 19.24 7.78
CA ALA A 2 0.75 18.01 7.77
C ALA A 2 -0.45 18.19 6.84
N TRP A 3 -0.40 17.54 5.68
CA TRP A 3 -1.56 17.37 4.81
C TRP A 3 -2.36 16.20 5.38
N ALA A 4 -2.96 16.43 6.54
CA ALA A 4 -3.78 15.43 7.22
C ALA A 4 -5.10 15.31 6.43
N ASN A 5 -5.23 14.23 5.65
CA ASN A 5 -6.46 13.93 4.93
C ASN A 5 -7.50 13.42 5.92
N ARG A 6 -8.21 14.35 6.59
CA ARG A 6 -9.23 14.04 7.62
C ARG A 6 -10.25 12.99 7.17
N GLY A 7 -10.68 13.03 5.90
CA GLY A 7 -11.58 12.01 5.36
C GLY A 7 -10.96 10.60 5.32
N LEU A 8 -9.65 10.50 5.08
CA LEU A 8 -8.94 9.21 5.10
C LEU A 8 -8.67 8.73 6.54
N GLU A 9 -8.41 9.65 7.47
CA GLU A 9 -8.25 9.34 8.90
C GLU A 9 -9.52 8.72 9.50
N GLU A 10 -10.70 9.11 9.02
CA GLU A 10 -11.98 8.51 9.42
C GLU A 10 -12.32 7.25 8.61
N LEU A 11 -11.97 7.21 7.33
CA LEU A 11 -12.30 6.10 6.43
C LEU A 11 -11.47 4.85 6.73
N ILE A 12 -10.17 4.98 7.02
CA ILE A 12 -9.28 3.83 7.28
C ILE A 12 -9.82 2.97 8.44
N PRO A 13 -10.11 3.52 9.64
CA PRO A 13 -10.64 2.72 10.74
C PRO A 13 -12.00 2.08 10.42
N LEU A 14 -12.87 2.76 9.66
CA LEU A 14 -14.18 2.24 9.28
C LEU A 14 -14.06 1.05 8.33
N VAL A 15 -13.23 1.20 7.28
CA VAL A 15 -12.97 0.13 6.30
C VAL A 15 -12.34 -1.08 6.99
N ASN A 16 -11.36 -0.86 7.88
CA ASN A 16 -10.74 -1.95 8.63
C ASN A 16 -11.77 -2.71 9.50
N LYS A 17 -12.65 -1.99 10.22
CA LYS A 17 -13.73 -2.62 11.01
C LYS A 17 -14.69 -3.44 10.15
N LEU A 18 -15.04 -2.94 8.96
CA LEU A 18 -15.87 -3.68 8.02
C LEU A 18 -15.14 -4.94 7.56
N GLN A 19 -13.90 -4.82 7.10
CA GLN A 19 -13.09 -5.96 6.69
C GLN A 19 -12.97 -7.03 7.78
N ASP A 20 -12.72 -6.62 9.03
CA ASP A 20 -12.67 -7.52 10.17
C ASP A 20 -14.02 -8.23 10.39
N ALA A 21 -15.14 -7.51 10.34
CA ALA A 21 -16.47 -8.09 10.50
C ALA A 21 -16.80 -9.12 9.40
N PHE A 22 -16.52 -8.81 8.14
CA PHE A 22 -16.74 -9.74 7.03
C PHE A 22 -15.81 -10.96 7.12
N SER A 23 -14.56 -10.77 7.56
CA SER A 23 -13.61 -11.86 7.79
C SER A 23 -14.10 -12.86 8.85
N GLN A 24 -14.81 -12.39 9.89
CA GLN A 24 -15.36 -13.24 10.95
C GLN A 24 -16.57 -14.08 10.48
N VAL A 25 -17.36 -13.55 9.55
CA VAL A 25 -18.54 -14.25 8.99
C VAL A 25 -18.14 -15.21 7.86
N GLY A 26 -16.87 -15.25 7.47
CA GLY A 26 -16.36 -16.13 6.41
C GLY A 26 -16.74 -15.66 5.00
N HIS A 27 -17.25 -14.44 4.86
CA HIS A 27 -17.54 -13.82 3.58
C HIS A 27 -16.37 -12.93 3.15
N ARG A 28 -15.98 -13.04 1.87
CA ARG A 28 -15.04 -12.09 1.27
C ARG A 28 -15.78 -10.79 1.02
N MET A 29 -15.24 -9.70 1.56
CA MET A 29 -15.72 -8.37 1.24
C MET A 29 -15.02 -7.92 -0.04
N ASP A 30 -15.74 -7.87 -1.16
CA ASP A 30 -15.25 -7.30 -2.42
C ASP A 30 -15.36 -5.77 -2.34
N LEU A 31 -14.56 -5.17 -1.44
CA LEU A 31 -14.33 -3.74 -1.45
C LEU A 31 -13.26 -3.42 -2.48
N ASP A 32 -13.65 -2.73 -3.54
CA ASP A 32 -12.71 -2.07 -4.44
C ASP A 32 -12.06 -0.88 -3.72
N LEU A 33 -10.99 -1.18 -2.99
CA LEU A 33 -10.16 -0.15 -2.37
C LEU A 33 -9.40 0.65 -3.44
N PRO A 34 -9.21 1.96 -3.23
CA PRO A 34 -8.44 2.77 -4.16
C PRO A 34 -7.00 2.24 -4.23
N GLN A 35 -6.53 1.98 -5.45
CA GLN A 35 -5.17 1.53 -5.72
C GLN A 35 -4.26 2.72 -6.02
N ILE A 36 -3.00 2.65 -5.58
CA ILE A 36 -1.99 3.68 -5.84
C ILE A 36 -1.06 3.20 -6.95
N ALA A 37 -1.00 3.96 -8.05
CA ALA A 37 -0.01 3.75 -9.10
C ALA A 37 1.17 4.71 -8.91
N VAL A 38 2.39 4.16 -8.84
CA VAL A 38 3.62 4.96 -8.72
C VAL A 38 4.27 5.11 -10.10
N VAL A 39 4.29 6.34 -10.61
CA VAL A 39 4.87 6.69 -11.91
C VAL A 39 5.89 7.81 -11.76
N GLY A 40 6.91 7.84 -12.62
CA GLY A 40 7.93 8.90 -12.61
C GLY A 40 9.27 8.47 -13.21
N GLY A 41 10.09 9.45 -13.55
CA GLY A 41 11.41 9.25 -14.18
C GLY A 41 12.37 8.38 -13.36
N GLN A 42 13.47 7.93 -13.98
CA GLN A 42 14.53 7.20 -13.28
C GLN A 42 15.04 8.03 -12.09
N SER A 43 15.33 7.37 -10.97
CA SER A 43 15.86 8.01 -9.76
C SER A 43 14.92 9.00 -9.03
N ALA A 44 13.66 9.13 -9.45
CA ALA A 44 12.67 9.98 -8.77
C ALA A 44 12.21 9.46 -7.39
N GLY A 45 12.90 8.48 -6.80
CA GLY A 45 12.57 7.95 -5.47
C GLY A 45 11.38 6.98 -5.41
N LYS A 46 10.89 6.48 -6.55
CA LYS A 46 9.74 5.55 -6.61
C LYS A 46 9.91 4.34 -5.68
N SER A 47 11.05 3.66 -5.76
CA SER A 47 11.35 2.51 -4.90
C SER A 47 11.40 2.90 -3.43
N SER A 48 12.01 4.05 -3.12
CA SER A 48 12.10 4.57 -1.75
C SER A 48 10.73 4.88 -1.14
N VAL A 49 9.79 5.44 -1.92
CA VAL A 49 8.42 5.69 -1.45
C VAL A 49 7.70 4.37 -1.13
N LEU A 50 7.83 3.36 -2.00
CA LEU A 50 7.24 2.05 -1.76
C LEU A 50 7.86 1.36 -0.54
N GLU A 51 9.19 1.43 -0.37
CA GLU A 51 9.91 0.89 0.78
C GLU A 51 9.51 1.59 2.08
N ASN A 52 9.29 2.90 2.05
CA ASN A 52 8.80 3.66 3.21
C ASN A 52 7.38 3.25 3.62
N PHE A 53 6.49 2.90 2.67
CA PHE A 53 5.17 2.37 3.02
C PHE A 53 5.25 0.99 3.68
N VAL A 54 6.19 0.14 3.27
CA VAL A 54 6.38 -1.20 3.83
C VAL A 54 7.19 -1.17 5.14
N GLY A 55 8.05 -0.17 5.32
CA GLY A 55 8.95 -0.05 6.46
C GLY A 55 10.18 -0.96 6.39
N ARG A 56 10.52 -1.49 5.22
CA ARG A 56 11.73 -2.30 5.00
C ARG A 56 12.26 -2.16 3.59
N ASP A 57 13.55 -2.41 3.42
CA ASP A 57 14.18 -2.56 2.11
C ASP A 57 13.79 -3.90 1.49
N PHE A 58 13.24 -3.88 0.28
CA PHE A 58 12.82 -5.10 -0.43
C PHE A 58 12.92 -5.01 -1.95
N LEU A 59 13.14 -3.81 -2.50
CA LEU A 59 13.28 -3.62 -3.93
C LEU A 59 14.75 -3.72 -4.32
N PRO A 60 15.06 -4.20 -5.54
CA PRO A 60 16.43 -4.25 -6.02
C PRO A 60 17.02 -2.83 -6.04
N ARG A 61 18.33 -2.73 -5.81
CA ARG A 61 19.12 -1.50 -5.96
C ARG A 61 20.20 -1.75 -7.03
N GLY A 62 20.54 -0.72 -7.80
CA GLY A 62 21.54 -0.84 -8.86
C GLY A 62 21.60 0.40 -9.75
N SER A 63 22.59 0.47 -10.65
CA SER A 63 22.67 1.53 -11.65
C SER A 63 21.71 1.27 -12.83
N GLY A 64 21.31 2.35 -13.50
CA GLY A 64 20.38 2.27 -14.63
C GLY A 64 18.91 2.02 -14.21
N ILE A 65 18.15 1.38 -15.09
CA ILE A 65 16.72 1.10 -14.86
C ILE A 65 16.58 -0.17 -14.00
N VAL A 66 16.12 0.04 -12.78
CA VAL A 66 15.99 -1.00 -11.74
C VAL A 66 14.65 -1.73 -11.85
N THR A 67 13.55 -1.01 -12.04
CA THR A 67 12.22 -1.59 -12.22
C THR A 67 11.96 -1.82 -13.71
N ARG A 68 12.17 -3.05 -14.19
CA ARG A 68 12.01 -3.40 -15.63
C ARG A 68 10.70 -4.11 -15.96
N ARG A 69 9.88 -4.41 -14.95
CA ARG A 69 8.56 -5.05 -15.08
C ARG A 69 7.57 -4.33 -14.16
N PRO A 70 6.28 -4.26 -14.51
CA PRO A 70 5.26 -3.82 -13.58
C PRO A 70 5.31 -4.66 -12.30
N LEU A 71 5.22 -3.99 -11.15
CA LEU A 71 5.17 -4.63 -9.84
C LEU A 71 3.81 -4.32 -9.22
N VAL A 72 3.07 -5.37 -8.89
CA VAL A 72 1.85 -5.26 -8.08
C VAL A 72 2.26 -5.50 -6.63
N LEU A 73 2.20 -4.46 -5.81
CA LEU A 73 2.48 -4.55 -4.38
C LEU A 73 1.16 -4.63 -3.61
N GLN A 74 0.87 -5.79 -3.03
CA GLN A 74 -0.29 -5.98 -2.17
C GLN A 74 0.14 -5.93 -0.71
N LEU A 75 -0.32 -4.92 0.02
CA LEU A 75 -0.10 -4.79 1.45
C LEU A 75 -1.28 -5.42 2.19
N ILE A 76 -1.00 -6.46 2.98
CA ILE A 76 -1.99 -7.16 3.78
C ILE A 76 -1.63 -6.91 5.23
N HIS A 77 -2.53 -6.25 5.97
CA HIS A 77 -2.38 -6.13 7.41
C HIS A 77 -2.67 -7.49 8.04
N ASN A 78 -1.66 -8.10 8.68
CA ASN A 78 -1.83 -9.33 9.45
C ASN A 78 -1.27 -9.12 10.86
N PRO A 79 -2.10 -8.81 11.86
CA PRO A 79 -1.66 -8.58 13.23
C PRO A 79 -1.22 -9.85 13.97
N LYS A 80 -1.37 -11.05 13.35
CA LYS A 80 -1.02 -12.34 13.93
C LYS A 80 0.19 -13.02 13.28
N ALA A 81 0.78 -12.40 12.25
CA ALA A 81 2.01 -12.90 11.60
C ALA A 81 3.26 -12.51 12.39
#